data_AF-A0A3D1J0B2-F1
#
_entry.id   AF-A0A3D1J0B2-F1
#
_cell.length_a   1.000
_cell.length_b   1.000
_cell.length_c   1.000
_cell.angle_alpha   90.00
_cell.angle_beta   90.00
_cell.angle_gamma   90.00
#
_symmetry.space_group_name_H-M   'P 1'
#
loop_
_entity.id
_entity.type
_entity.pdbx_description
1 polymer ?
#
loop_
_entity_poly.entity_id
_entity_poly.type
_entity_poly.pdbx_seq_one_letter_code
_entity_poly.pdbx_strand_id
1 'polypeptide(L)'
;MQSTMNLLVELGVDLGQYLGSDLDSRTPISGATLARLRTDTPQQVAAKIARAQTAFEQWRNLPAPRRGELVRLFGEELRKNKDALGKLVTMEAGKILQEGLGEVQEMID
;
A
#
# COMPACT_ATOMS: atom_id res chain seq x y z
N MET A 1 8.97 19.79 -1.66
CA MET A 1 8.69 18.39 -2.05
C MET A 1 8.59 17.59 -0.76
N GLN A 2 7.43 16.99 -0.46
CA GLN A 2 7.24 16.21 0.77
C GLN A 2 8.06 14.91 0.66
N SER A 3 8.79 14.54 1.71
CA SER A 3 9.57 13.28 1.73
C SER A 3 8.64 12.07 1.75
N THR A 4 9.02 10.97 1.09
CA THR A 4 8.30 9.69 1.13
C THR A 4 8.05 9.22 2.56
N MET A 5 8.98 9.47 3.50
CA MET A 5 8.77 9.13 4.91
C MET A 5 7.60 9.89 5.53
N ASN A 6 7.42 11.18 5.20
CA ASN A 6 6.30 11.96 5.73
C ASN A 6 4.96 11.48 5.16
N LEU A 7 4.93 11.08 3.88
CA LEU A 7 3.74 10.50 3.27
C LEU A 7 3.36 9.17 3.94
N LEU A 8 4.34 8.30 4.21
CA LEU A 8 4.07 7.03 4.89
C LEU A 8 3.56 7.23 6.32
N VAL A 9 4.10 8.21 7.06
CA VAL A 9 3.59 8.56 8.40
C VAL A 9 2.16 9.10 8.33
N GLU A 10 1.86 9.96 7.35
CA GLU A 10 0.52 10.49 7.10
C GLU A 10 -0.49 9.35 6.79
N LEU A 11 -0.04 8.34 6.05
CA LEU A 11 -0.79 7.12 5.74
C LEU A 11 -0.87 6.11 6.90
N GLY A 12 -0.33 6.45 8.08
CA GLY A 12 -0.35 5.59 9.26
C GLY A 12 0.62 4.40 9.21
N VAL A 13 1.63 4.44 8.34
CA VAL A 13 2.63 3.38 8.18
C VAL A 13 3.84 3.65 9.08
N ASP A 14 4.10 2.72 10.00
CA ASP A 14 5.36 2.66 10.75
C ASP A 14 6.44 1.99 9.89
N LEU A 15 7.19 2.81 9.13
CA LEU A 15 8.26 2.31 8.26
C LEU A 15 9.36 1.56 9.02
N GLY A 16 9.56 1.85 10.32
CA GLY A 16 10.55 1.17 11.15
C GLY A 16 10.32 -0.34 11.21
N GLN A 17 9.06 -0.76 11.15
CA GLN A 17 8.69 -2.16 11.05
C GLN A 17 9.01 -2.80 9.72
N TYR A 18 9.52 -2.11 8.70
CA TYR A 18 9.82 -2.69 7.38
C TYR A 18 11.27 -2.49 6.95
N LEU A 19 12.04 -1.68 7.67
CA LEU A 19 13.44 -1.42 7.37
C LEU A 19 14.27 -2.72 7.37
N GLY A 20 15.26 -2.76 6.47
CA GLY A 20 16.17 -3.88 6.28
C GLY A 20 17.24 -3.56 5.24
N SER A 21 17.89 -4.58 4.70
CA SER A 21 18.99 -4.43 3.73
C SER A 21 18.81 -5.27 2.46
N ASP A 22 17.65 -5.89 2.27
CA ASP A 22 17.45 -6.89 1.22
C ASP A 22 16.97 -6.26 -0.10
N LEU A 23 16.23 -5.15 -0.01
CA LEU A 23 15.62 -4.48 -1.15
C LEU A 23 15.79 -2.96 -1.04
N ASP A 24 16.34 -2.34 -2.07
CA ASP A 24 16.35 -0.89 -2.23
C ASP A 24 15.04 -0.44 -2.93
N SER A 25 14.14 0.25 -2.24
CA SER A 25 13.08 1.04 -2.90
C SER A 25 13.71 2.32 -3.46
N ARG A 26 13.48 2.60 -4.74
CA ARG A 26 14.12 3.69 -5.48
C ARG A 26 13.07 4.48 -6.26
N THR A 27 13.32 5.77 -6.45
CA THR A 27 12.50 6.60 -7.32
C THR A 27 13.11 6.69 -8.72
N PRO A 28 12.32 6.52 -9.80
CA PRO A 28 12.79 6.76 -11.16
C PRO A 28 13.01 8.25 -11.47
N ILE A 29 12.47 9.17 -10.66
CA ILE A 29 12.55 10.63 -10.88
C ILE A 29 14.01 11.11 -10.77
N SER A 30 14.75 10.59 -9.80
CA SER A 30 16.13 11.00 -9.52
C SER A 30 17.11 9.83 -9.42
N GLY A 31 16.63 8.58 -9.43
CA GLY A 31 17.43 7.39 -9.17
C GLY A 31 17.79 7.17 -7.70
N ALA A 32 17.39 8.08 -6.80
CA ALA A 32 17.69 7.99 -5.37
C ALA A 32 16.97 6.82 -4.70
N THR A 33 17.62 6.23 -3.69
CA THR A 33 17.01 5.22 -2.80
C THR A 33 16.11 5.93 -1.78
N LEU A 34 14.83 5.57 -1.75
CA LEU A 34 13.82 6.09 -0.83
C LEU A 34 13.89 5.39 0.53
N ALA A 35 14.05 4.06 0.52
CA ALA A 35 14.19 3.25 1.73
C ALA A 35 14.92 1.94 1.40
N ARG A 36 15.54 1.33 2.41
CA ARG A 36 16.00 -0.06 2.36
C ARG A 36 15.10 -0.92 3.21
N LEU A 37 14.56 -1.97 2.62
CA LEU A 37 13.52 -2.80 3.19
C LEU A 37 14.02 -4.23 3.34
N ARG A 38 13.45 -4.95 4.31
CA ARG A 38 13.58 -6.40 4.34
C ARG A 38 12.61 -7.06 3.38
N THR A 39 12.94 -8.25 2.93
CA THR A 39 12.05 -9.08 2.10
C THR A 39 11.52 -10.26 2.89
N ASP A 40 10.40 -10.84 2.44
CA ASP A 40 9.92 -12.08 3.02
C ASP A 40 10.77 -13.27 2.55
N THR A 41 11.13 -14.14 3.49
CA THR A 41 11.66 -15.47 3.19
C THR A 41 10.56 -16.38 2.61
N PRO A 42 10.92 -17.47 1.89
CA PRO A 42 9.94 -18.44 1.41
C PRO A 42 9.03 -19.00 2.52
N GLN A 43 9.57 -19.21 3.72
CA GLN A 43 8.80 -19.69 4.88
C GLN A 43 7.81 -18.64 5.39
N GLN A 44 8.20 -17.36 5.43
CA GLN A 44 7.29 -16.27 5.79
C GLN A 44 6.17 -16.09 4.76
N VAL A 45 6.49 -16.22 3.47
CA VAL A 45 5.48 -16.23 2.39
C VAL A 45 4.49 -17.37 2.59
N ALA A 46 4.97 -18.61 2.79
CA ALA A 46 4.11 -19.75 3.06
C ALA A 46 3.19 -19.54 4.28
N ALA A 47 3.74 -18.96 5.36
CA ALA A 47 2.96 -18.63 6.55
C ALA A 47 1.91 -17.54 6.29
N LYS A 48 2.20 -16.52 5.47
CA LYS A 48 1.23 -15.48 5.06
C LYS A 48 0.08 -16.10 4.23
N ILE A 49 0.40 -16.98 3.28
CA ILE A 49 -0.59 -17.70 2.47
C ILE A 49 -1.50 -18.56 3.35
N ALA A 50 -0.94 -19.33 4.29
CA ALA A 50 -1.73 -20.13 5.22
C ALA A 50 -2.70 -19.27 6.05
N ARG A 51 -2.25 -18.11 6.54
CA ARG A 51 -3.15 -17.17 7.25
C ARG A 51 -4.25 -16.61 6.36
N ALA A 52 -3.93 -16.29 5.11
CA ALA A 52 -4.93 -15.81 4.14
C ALA A 52 -5.99 -16.89 3.87
N GLN A 53 -5.59 -18.16 3.77
CA GLN A 53 -6.52 -19.29 3.64
C GLN A 53 -7.46 -19.41 4.85
N THR A 54 -6.93 -19.34 6.07
CA THR A 54 -7.75 -19.37 7.29
C THR A 54 -8.72 -18.18 7.35
N ALA A 55 -8.28 -16.99 6.96
CA ALA A 55 -9.16 -15.81 6.88
C ALA A 55 -10.27 -16.01 5.84
N PHE A 56 -9.95 -16.58 4.67
CA PHE A 56 -10.93 -16.89 3.62
C PHE A 56 -12.01 -17.86 4.09
N GLU A 57 -11.65 -18.91 4.84
CA GLU A 57 -12.61 -19.88 5.38
C GLU A 57 -13.68 -19.24 6.25
N GLN A 58 -13.34 -18.17 6.98
CA GLN A 58 -14.29 -17.36 7.73
C GLN A 58 -15.01 -16.36 6.83
N TRP A 59 -14.27 -15.64 5.98
CA TRP A 59 -14.77 -14.58 5.10
C TRP A 59 -15.84 -15.07 4.13
N ARG A 60 -15.69 -16.29 3.58
CA ARG A 60 -16.64 -16.88 2.62
C ARG A 60 -18.03 -17.11 3.21
N ASN A 61 -18.14 -17.23 4.54
CA ASN A 61 -19.41 -17.41 5.24
C ASN A 61 -20.12 -16.08 5.56
N LEU A 62 -19.43 -14.94 5.42
CA LEU A 62 -20.07 -13.64 5.63
C LEU A 62 -21.00 -13.31 4.46
N PRO A 63 -22.21 -12.79 4.72
CA PRO A 63 -23.10 -12.33 3.66
C PRO A 63 -22.42 -11.32 2.74
N ALA A 64 -22.63 -11.44 1.43
CA ALA A 64 -22.02 -10.56 0.44
C ALA A 64 -22.21 -9.06 0.74
N PRO A 65 -23.39 -8.58 1.20
CA PRO A 65 -23.55 -7.17 1.58
C PRO A 65 -22.62 -6.72 2.72
N ARG A 66 -22.34 -7.58 3.71
CA ARG A 66 -21.40 -7.27 4.79
C ARG A 66 -19.95 -7.22 4.31
N ARG A 67 -19.60 -8.04 3.32
CA ARG A 67 -18.28 -7.97 2.67
C ARG A 67 -18.14 -6.68 1.87
N GLY A 68 -19.20 -6.28 1.17
CA GLY A 68 -19.29 -5.00 0.45
C GLY A 68 -19.13 -3.79 1.38
N GLU A 69 -19.66 -3.84 2.60
CA GLU A 69 -19.49 -2.75 3.57
C GLU A 69 -18.02 -2.52 3.96
N LEU A 70 -17.22 -3.59 4.11
CA LEU A 70 -15.79 -3.45 4.32
C LEU A 70 -15.11 -2.73 3.14
N VAL A 71 -15.47 -3.11 1.91
CA VAL A 71 -14.92 -2.49 0.69
C VAL A 71 -15.34 -1.01 0.61
N ARG A 72 -16.60 -0.69 0.95
CA ARG A 72 -17.09 0.70 0.99
C ARG A 72 -16.29 1.54 1.99
N LEU A 73 -16.08 1.03 3.21
CA LEU A 73 -15.28 1.71 4.23
C LEU A 73 -13.82 1.88 3.79
N PHE A 74 -13.24 0.88 3.13
CA PHE A 74 -11.91 1.00 2.54
C PHE A 74 -11.86 2.11 1.47
N GLY A 75 -12.88 2.21 0.62
CA GLY A 75 -13.03 3.31 -0.33
C GLY A 75 -13.07 4.70 0.33
N GLU A 76 -13.69 4.84 1.52
CA GLU A 76 -13.66 6.11 2.26
C GLU A 76 -12.26 6.47 2.75
N GLU A 77 -11.49 5.50 3.25
CA GLU A 77 -10.10 5.74 3.64
C GLU A 77 -9.22 6.08 2.43
N LEU A 78 -9.45 5.45 1.27
CA LEU A 78 -8.77 5.81 0.02
C LEU A 78 -9.09 7.25 -0.41
N ARG A 79 -10.37 7.66 -0.37
CA ARG A 79 -10.77 9.05 -0.70
C ARG A 79 -10.10 10.05 0.23
N LYS A 80 -10.12 9.77 1.53
CA LYS A 80 -9.50 10.62 2.56
C LYS A 80 -8.00 10.80 2.34
N ASN A 81 -7.30 9.77 1.86
CA ASN A 81 -5.85 9.77 1.69
C ASN A 81 -5.40 9.91 0.23
N LYS A 82 -6.30 10.27 -0.69
CA LYS A 82 -6.06 10.25 -2.14
C LYS A 82 -4.83 11.06 -2.57
N ASP A 83 -4.65 12.24 -1.99
CA ASP A 83 -3.53 13.12 -2.31
C ASP A 83 -2.18 12.51 -1.88
N ALA A 84 -2.11 11.99 -0.65
CA ALA A 84 -0.89 11.36 -0.14
C ALA A 84 -0.53 10.08 -0.93
N LEU A 85 -1.52 9.24 -1.23
CA LEU A 85 -1.35 8.04 -2.06
C LEU A 85 -0.92 8.40 -3.49
N GLY A 86 -1.56 9.39 -4.12
CA GLY A 86 -1.20 9.81 -5.48
C GLY A 86 0.22 10.35 -5.57
N LYS A 87 0.66 11.13 -4.57
CA LYS A 87 2.06 11.56 -4.46
C LYS A 87 3.01 10.38 -4.30
N LEU A 88 2.66 9.37 -3.50
CA LEU A 88 3.47 8.17 -3.33
C LEU A 88 3.61 7.39 -4.65
N VAL A 89 2.50 7.21 -5.39
CA VAL A 89 2.51 6.60 -6.74
C VAL A 89 3.44 7.38 -7.68
N THR A 90 3.36 8.70 -7.70
CA THR A 90 4.30 9.54 -8.48
C THR A 90 5.75 9.30 -8.07
N MET A 91 6.05 9.22 -6.77
CA MET A 91 7.42 9.03 -6.29
C MET A 91 8.00 7.67 -6.68
N GLU A 92 7.23 6.59 -6.61
CA GLU A 92 7.73 5.24 -6.90
C GLU A 92 7.62 4.84 -8.38
N ALA A 93 6.58 5.30 -9.09
CA ALA A 93 6.35 4.95 -10.50
C ALA A 93 6.86 6.02 -11.49
N GLY A 94 7.12 7.26 -11.04
CA GLY A 94 7.62 8.35 -11.89
C GLY A 94 6.56 9.02 -12.78
N LYS A 95 5.28 8.65 -12.61
CA LYS A 95 4.15 9.26 -13.33
C LYS A 95 3.90 10.69 -12.85
N ILE A 96 3.32 11.53 -13.72
CA ILE A 96 2.88 12.87 -13.30
C ILE A 96 1.81 12.76 -12.19
N LEU A 97 1.73 13.77 -11.32
CA LEU A 97 0.81 13.74 -10.16
C LEU A 97 -0.64 13.46 -10.54
N GLN A 98 -1.11 13.98 -11.69
CA GLN A 98 -2.48 13.74 -12.13
C GLN A 98 -2.75 12.27 -12.46
N GLU A 99 -1.78 11.55 -13.03
CA GLU A 99 -1.91 10.11 -13.25
C GLU A 99 -1.85 9.34 -11.93
N GLY A 100 -0.99 9.74 -11.00
CA GLY A 100 -0.96 9.14 -9.66
C GLY A 100 -2.29 9.31 -8.90
N LEU A 101 -2.89 10.50 -8.98
CA LEU A 101 -4.23 10.76 -8.42
C LEU A 101 -5.33 9.99 -9.18
N GLY A 102 -5.17 9.80 -10.49
CA GLY A 102 -6.07 9.01 -11.32
C GLY A 102 -6.05 7.53 -10.94
N GLU A 103 -4.87 6.94 -10.74
CA GLU A 103 -4.72 5.54 -10.32
C GLU A 103 -5.37 5.28 -8.96
N VAL A 104 -5.24 6.21 -8.01
CA VAL A 104 -5.97 6.10 -6.73
C VAL A 104 -7.48 6.30 -6.91
N GLN A 105 -7.92 7.08 -7.91
CA GLN A 105 -9.34 7.18 -8.24
C GLN A 105 -9.89 5.85 -8.76
N GLU A 106 -9.13 5.12 -9.58
CA GLU A 106 -9.51 3.77 -10.05
C GLU A 106 -9.65 2.78 -8.89
N MET A 107 -8.92 2.95 -7.79
CA MET A 107 -9.09 2.14 -6.58
C MET A 107 -10.39 2.47 -5.82
N ILE A 108 -10.90 3.69 -5.97
CA ILE A 108 -12.09 4.21 -5.27
C ILE A 108 -13.38 3.88 -6.05
N ASP A 109 -13.30 3.85 -7.37
CA ASP A 109 -14.41 3.60 -8.30
C ASP A 109 -14.86 2.12 -8.30
#